data_AF-A0A1Y2S6P5-F1
#
_entry.id   AF-A0A1Y2S6P5-F1
#
_cell.length_a   1.000
_cell.length_b   1.000
_cell.length_c   1.000
_cell.angle_alpha   90.00
_cell.angle_beta   90.00
_cell.angle_gamma   90.00
#
_symmetry.space_group_name_H-M   'P 1'
#
loop_
_entity.id
_entity.type
_entity.pdbx_description
1 polymer ?
#
loop_
_entity_poly.entity_id
_entity_poly.type
_entity_poly.pdbx_seq_one_letter_code
_entity_poly.pdbx_strand_id
1 'polypeptide(L)'
;MKYIYAIILDAMIASFLFIGITQHIEGFVNVGYFAGWFFGAIKFLGFLFCRDSLVKDYKHIPASFRCYDILTDTAFVIFVVYQGWFVLGSIYAIGAIAKAQFQSEQEKRLKEQK
;
A
#
# COMPACT_ATOMS: atom_id res chain seq x y z
N MET A 1 -1.17 -15.59 8.57
CA MET A 1 -1.48 -16.02 7.20
C MET A 1 -1.82 -14.85 6.28
N LYS A 2 -2.81 -14.00 6.60
CA LYS A 2 -3.27 -12.88 5.72
C LYS A 2 -2.17 -11.90 5.29
N TYR A 3 -1.17 -11.67 6.15
CA TYR A 3 -0.06 -10.72 5.93
C TYR A 3 1.09 -11.25 5.07
N ILE A 4 1.25 -12.57 5.00
CA ILE A 4 2.35 -13.21 4.24
C ILE A 4 2.15 -13.00 2.74
N TYR A 5 0.89 -13.04 2.28
CA TYR A 5 0.55 -12.79 0.88
C TYR A 5 0.94 -11.39 0.40
N ALA A 6 0.77 -10.37 1.24
CA ALA A 6 1.19 -9.01 0.91
C ALA A 6 2.71 -8.93 0.75
N ILE A 7 3.46 -9.53 1.68
CA ILE A 7 4.93 -9.56 1.65
C ILE A 7 5.45 -10.28 0.42
N ILE A 8 4.89 -11.44 0.09
CA ILE A 8 5.29 -12.21 -1.10
C ILE A 8 5.01 -11.43 -2.38
N LEU A 9 3.84 -10.78 -2.46
CA LEU A 9 3.45 -10.01 -3.63
C LEU A 9 4.36 -8.79 -3.83
N ASP A 10 4.67 -8.06 -2.77
CA ASP A 10 5.60 -6.91 -2.82
C ASP A 10 7.01 -7.37 -3.22
N ALA A 11 7.49 -8.47 -2.65
CA ALA A 11 8.79 -9.05 -3.00
C ALA A 11 8.83 -9.50 -4.46
N MET A 12 7.74 -10.05 -4.98
CA MET A 12 7.63 -10.49 -6.36
C MET A 12 7.67 -9.30 -7.34
N ILE A 13 6.94 -8.22 -7.04
CA ILE A 13 6.96 -6.99 -7.86
C ILE A 13 8.33 -6.34 -7.83
N ALA A 14 8.95 -6.22 -6.65
CA ALA A 14 10.30 -5.70 -6.51
C ALA A 14 11.31 -6.53 -7.31
N SER A 15 11.16 -7.86 -7.29
CA SER A 15 12.01 -8.77 -8.08
C SER A 15 11.80 -8.59 -9.58
N PHE A 16 10.57 -8.44 -10.06
CA PHE A 16 10.30 -8.17 -11.47
C PHE A 16 10.87 -6.82 -11.92
N LEU A 17 10.74 -5.77 -11.12
CA LEU A 17 11.37 -4.48 -11.41
C LEU A 17 12.89 -4.60 -11.47
N PHE A 18 13.50 -5.27 -10.48
CA PHE A 18 14.94 -5.45 -10.42
C PHE A 18 15.48 -6.23 -11.62
N ILE A 19 14.86 -7.37 -11.96
CA ILE A 19 15.23 -8.19 -13.12
C ILE A 19 14.99 -7.42 -14.42
N GLY A 20 13.84 -6.74 -14.55
CA GLY A 20 13.50 -5.95 -15.73
C GLY A 20 14.50 -4.83 -16.00
N ILE A 21 14.94 -4.12 -14.96
CA ILE A 21 15.93 -3.05 -15.07
C ILE A 21 17.32 -3.62 -15.39
N THR A 22 17.76 -4.65 -14.65
CA THR A 22 19.12 -5.21 -14.79
C THR A 22 19.33 -5.99 -16.08
N GLN A 23 18.30 -6.66 -16.59
CA GLN A 23 18.34 -7.45 -17.82
C GLN A 23 17.76 -6.72 -19.03
N HIS A 24 17.34 -5.46 -18.88
CA HIS A 24 16.71 -4.65 -19.92
C HIS A 24 15.49 -5.33 -20.56
N ILE A 25 14.73 -6.12 -19.78
CA ILE A 25 13.51 -6.78 -20.23
C ILE A 25 12.33 -5.87 -19.96
N GLU A 26 11.89 -5.13 -20.99
CA GLU A 26 10.81 -4.15 -20.91
C GLU A 26 9.50 -4.74 -20.37
N GLY A 27 9.21 -6.00 -20.69
CA GLY A 27 8.02 -6.69 -20.20
C GLY A 27 7.94 -6.74 -18.68
N PHE A 28 9.05 -7.03 -17.99
CA PHE A 28 9.07 -7.09 -16.53
C PHE A 28 9.01 -5.71 -15.88
N VAL A 29 9.61 -4.70 -16.50
CA VAL A 29 9.48 -3.31 -16.05
C VAL A 29 8.02 -2.86 -16.15
N ASN A 30 7.34 -3.17 -17.26
CA ASN A 30 5.93 -2.84 -17.46
C ASN A 30 5.01 -3.53 -16.44
N VAL A 31 5.31 -4.75 -15.98
CA VAL A 31 4.55 -5.40 -14.91
C VAL A 31 4.64 -4.60 -13.61
N GLY A 32 5.83 -4.11 -13.25
CA GLY A 32 6.01 -3.26 -12.07
C GLY A 32 5.29 -1.92 -12.19
N TYR A 33 5.33 -1.32 -13.38
CA TYR A 33 4.60 -0.09 -13.69
C TYR A 33 3.09 -0.26 -13.59
N PHE A 34 2.57 -1.33 -14.20
CA PHE A 34 1.17 -1.69 -14.11
C PHE A 34 0.75 -1.90 -12.64
N ALA A 35 1.55 -2.61 -11.86
CA ALA A 35 1.24 -2.84 -10.45
C ALA A 35 1.15 -1.52 -9.65
N GLY A 36 2.09 -0.59 -9.87
CA GLY A 36 2.06 0.73 -9.25
C GLY A 36 0.79 1.51 -9.58
N TRP A 37 0.32 1.47 -10.84
CA TRP A 37 -0.93 2.09 -11.26
C TRP A 37 -2.17 1.37 -10.70
N PHE A 38 -2.19 0.04 -10.80
CA PHE A 38 -3.31 -0.81 -10.40
C PHE A 38 -3.61 -0.68 -8.91
N PHE A 39 -2.57 -0.76 -8.05
CA PHE A 39 -2.76 -0.57 -6.62
C PHE A 39 -3.18 0.86 -6.26
N GLY A 40 -2.75 1.85 -7.03
CA GLY A 40 -3.12 3.25 -6.79
C GLY A 40 -4.60 3.45 -7.08
N ALA A 41 -5.06 2.92 -8.21
CA ALA A 41 -6.48 2.93 -8.58
C ALA A 41 -7.35 2.20 -7.56
N ILE A 42 -6.93 1.00 -7.11
CA ILE A 42 -7.67 0.25 -6.08
C ILE A 42 -7.70 1.01 -4.76
N LYS A 43 -6.57 1.56 -4.29
CA LYS A 43 -6.54 2.35 -3.05
C LYS A 43 -7.46 3.56 -3.14
N PHE A 44 -7.47 4.26 -4.28
CA PHE A 44 -8.35 5.39 -4.52
C PHE A 44 -9.84 4.98 -4.49
N LEU A 45 -10.20 3.91 -5.19
CA LEU A 45 -11.57 3.37 -5.18
C LEU A 45 -11.99 2.88 -3.80
N GLY A 46 -11.10 2.18 -3.09
CA GLY A 46 -11.33 1.71 -1.73
C GLY A 46 -11.58 2.86 -0.76
N PHE A 47 -10.81 3.94 -0.88
CA PHE A 47 -11.01 5.15 -0.08
C PHE A 47 -12.38 5.80 -0.34
N LEU A 48 -12.82 5.88 -1.60
CA LEU A 48 -14.09 6.51 -1.97
C LEU A 48 -15.32 5.67 -1.58
N PHE A 49 -15.27 4.35 -1.77
CA PHE A 49 -16.48 3.52 -1.72
C PHE A 49 -16.54 2.54 -0.54
N CYS A 50 -15.41 2.22 0.10
CA CYS A 50 -15.34 1.11 1.06
C CYS A 50 -14.96 1.55 2.48
N ARG A 51 -14.86 2.86 2.73
CA ARG A 51 -14.42 3.39 4.03
C ARG A 51 -15.33 2.94 5.19
N ASP A 52 -16.65 2.97 4.98
CA ASP A 52 -17.62 2.67 6.04
C ASP A 52 -17.74 1.17 6.36
N SER A 53 -17.50 0.28 5.38
CA SER A 53 -17.46 -1.16 5.62
C SER A 53 -16.21 -1.57 6.38
N LEU A 54 -15.08 -0.92 6.11
CA LEU A 54 -13.80 -1.15 6.80
C LEU A 54 -13.84 -0.78 8.29
N VAL A 55 -14.74 0.12 8.72
CA VAL A 55 -14.94 0.44 10.13
C VAL A 55 -15.63 -0.68 10.88
N LYS A 56 -16.64 -1.31 10.28
CA LYS A 56 -17.46 -2.34 10.93
C LYS A 56 -16.69 -3.63 11.19
N ASP A 57 -15.77 -3.98 10.29
CA ASP A 57 -14.99 -5.23 10.37
C ASP A 57 -13.56 -5.02 10.91
N TYR A 58 -13.26 -3.85 11.48
CA TYR A 58 -11.91 -3.54 11.95
C TYR A 58 -11.48 -4.48 13.09
N LYS A 59 -10.44 -5.27 12.85
CA LYS A 59 -9.76 -6.09 13.86
C LYS A 59 -8.42 -5.48 14.20
N HIS A 60 -7.98 -5.67 15.45
CA HIS A 60 -6.67 -5.19 15.88
C HIS A 60 -5.55 -5.71 14.97
N ILE A 61 -4.71 -4.79 14.51
CA ILE A 61 -3.55 -5.06 13.67
C ILE A 61 -2.30 -5.00 14.57
N PRO A 62 -1.43 -6.02 14.54
CA PRO A 62 -0.20 -6.01 15.34
C PRO A 62 0.72 -4.86 14.90
N ALA A 63 1.40 -4.24 15.88
CA ALA A 63 2.25 -3.06 15.66
C ALA A 63 3.38 -3.30 14.64
N SER A 64 3.94 -4.52 14.60
CA SER A 64 4.96 -4.90 13.61
C SER A 64 4.45 -4.81 12.18
N PHE A 65 3.19 -5.19 11.95
CA PHE A 65 2.58 -5.12 10.63
C PHE A 65 2.23 -3.67 10.24
N ARG A 66 1.82 -2.82 11.21
CA ARG A 66 1.65 -1.38 10.95
C ARG A 66 2.95 -0.72 10.51
N CYS A 67 4.07 -1.06 11.14
CA CYS A 67 5.37 -0.51 10.74
C CYS A 67 5.76 -0.95 9.33
N TYR A 68 5.58 -2.24 9.01
CA TYR A 68 5.79 -2.77 7.66
C TYR A 68 4.92 -2.05 6.62
N ASP A 69 3.63 -1.88 6.91
CA ASP A 69 2.65 -1.25 6.03
C ASP A 69 2.97 0.24 5.77
N ILE A 70 3.48 0.97 6.77
CA ILE A 70 3.97 2.35 6.59
C ILE A 70 5.22 2.37 5.71
N LEU A 71 6.16 1.44 5.92
CA LEU A 71 7.38 1.35 5.13
C LEU A 71 7.10 1.03 3.66
N THR A 72 6.21 0.07 3.40
CA THR A 72 5.82 -0.27 2.02
C THR A 72 5.03 0.85 1.36
N ASP A 73 4.09 1.48 2.06
CA ASP A 73 3.36 2.64 1.55
C ASP A 73 4.32 3.78 1.18
N THR A 74 5.32 4.04 2.01
CA THR A 74 6.36 5.05 1.74
C THR A 74 7.23 4.66 0.54
N ALA A 75 7.64 3.40 0.45
CA ALA A 75 8.44 2.90 -0.67
C ALA A 75 7.68 3.04 -2.00
N PHE A 76 6.37 2.73 -2.00
CA PHE A 76 5.52 2.92 -3.17
C PHE A 76 5.37 4.40 -3.55
N VAL A 77 5.20 5.31 -2.59
CA VAL A 77 5.18 6.76 -2.88
C VAL A 77 6.49 7.20 -3.55
N ILE A 78 7.63 6.81 -3.00
CA ILE A 78 8.95 7.14 -3.57
C ILE A 78 9.08 6.57 -4.98
N PHE A 79 8.71 5.31 -5.19
CA PHE A 79 8.76 4.66 -6.50
C PHE A 79 7.93 5.40 -7.55
N VAL A 80 6.67 5.71 -7.22
CA VAL A 80 5.73 6.36 -8.13
C VAL A 80 6.18 7.80 -8.46
N VAL A 81 6.70 8.53 -7.48
CA VAL A 81 7.28 9.87 -7.67
C VAL A 81 8.54 9.80 -8.53
N TYR A 82 9.41 8.82 -8.30
CA TYR A 82 10.62 8.60 -9.11
C TYR A 82 10.31 8.36 -10.59
N GLN A 83 9.19 7.66 -10.90
CA GLN A 83 8.71 7.47 -12.27
C GLN A 83 8.01 8.71 -12.86
N GLY A 84 7.90 9.81 -12.12
CA GLY A 84 7.24 11.04 -12.56
C GLY A 84 5.72 11.04 -12.44
N TRP A 85 5.12 10.04 -11.78
CA TRP A 85 3.66 9.95 -11.61
C TRP A 85 3.18 10.69 -10.37
N PHE A 86 3.44 12.00 -10.31
CA PHE A 86 3.18 12.83 -9.13
C PHE A 86 1.72 12.79 -8.64
N VAL A 87 0.75 12.67 -9.55
CA VAL A 87 -0.67 12.54 -9.20
C VAL A 87 -0.93 11.26 -8.41
N LEU A 88 -0.43 10.11 -8.88
CA LEU A 88 -0.51 8.87 -8.12
C LEU A 88 0.27 8.96 -6.81
N GLY A 89 1.46 9.55 -6.83
CA GLY A 89 2.27 9.72 -5.62
C GLY A 89 1.50 10.45 -4.53
N SER A 90 0.77 11.49 -4.91
CA SER A 90 -0.10 12.25 -4.00
C SER A 90 -1.28 11.42 -3.50
N ILE A 91 -1.94 10.65 -4.37
CA ILE A 91 -3.04 9.74 -3.99
C ILE A 91 -2.55 8.69 -2.98
N TYR A 92 -1.38 8.09 -3.22
CA TYR A 92 -0.78 7.13 -2.31
C TYR A 92 -0.41 7.75 -0.97
N ALA A 93 0.19 8.94 -0.97
CA ALA A 93 0.58 9.63 0.26
C ALA A 93 -0.65 9.99 1.11
N ILE A 94 -1.68 10.58 0.50
CA ILE A 94 -2.93 10.92 1.18
C ILE A 94 -3.61 9.65 1.70
N GLY A 95 -3.66 8.60 0.90
CA GLY A 95 -4.22 7.30 1.30
C GLY A 95 -3.48 6.68 2.49
N ALA A 96 -2.15 6.74 2.50
CA ALA A 96 -1.33 6.24 3.59
C ALA A 96 -1.56 7.03 4.90
N ILE A 97 -1.62 8.36 4.81
CA ILE A 97 -1.91 9.24 5.96
C ILE A 97 -3.31 8.94 6.51
N ALA A 98 -4.33 8.90 5.65
CA ALA A 98 -5.71 8.63 6.04
C ALA A 98 -5.85 7.25 6.68
N LYS A 99 -5.18 6.24 6.15
CA LYS A 99 -5.15 4.88 6.70
C LYS A 99 -4.46 4.83 8.07
N ALA A 100 -3.33 5.52 8.22
CA ALA A 100 -2.60 5.59 9.49
C ALA A 100 -3.42 6.30 10.58
N GLN A 101 -4.09 7.41 10.24
CA GLN A 101 -5.00 8.11 11.13
C GLN A 101 -6.18 7.21 11.54
N PHE A 102 -6.81 6.56 10.56
CA PHE A 102 -7.91 5.65 10.79
C PHE A 102 -7.54 4.50 11.73
N GLN A 103 -6.42 3.80 11.47
CA GLN A 103 -5.94 2.73 12.35
C GLN A 103 -5.64 3.24 13.77
N SER A 104 -5.06 4.44 13.90
CA SER A 104 -4.78 5.03 15.20
C SER A 104 -6.06 5.36 15.98
N GLU A 105 -7.10 5.86 15.32
CA GLU A 105 -8.39 6.13 15.96
C GLU A 105 -9.10 4.84 16.39
N GLN A 106 -9.10 3.82 15.53
CA GLN A 106 -9.73 2.54 15.86
C GLN A 106 -9.00 1.82 17.00
N GLU A 107 -7.67 1.85 17.05
CA GLU A 107 -6.92 1.29 18.18
C GLU A 107 -7.17 2.02 19.50
N LYS A 108 -7.37 3.35 19.47
CA LYS A 108 -7.75 4.12 20.67
C LYS A 108 -9.13 3.69 21.17
N ARG A 109 -10.13 3.62 20.28
CA ARG A 109 -11.49 3.16 20.62
C ARG A 109 -11.52 1.73 21.18
N LEU A 110 -10.73 0.82 20.61
CA LEU A 110 -10.59 -0.56 21.10
C LEU A 110 -9.92 -0.67 22.48
N LYS A 111 -9.06 0.29 22.84
CA LYS A 111 -8.47 0.37 24.19
C LYS A 111 -9.42 0.98 25.21
N GLU A 112 -10.28 1.90 24.80
CA GLU A 112 -11.29 2.54 25.66
C GLU A 112 -12.50 1.64 25.94
N GLN A 113 -12.77 0.65 25.08
CA GLN A 113 -13.83 -0.36 25.28
C GLN A 113 -13.40 -1.58 26.10
N LYS A 114 -12.14 -1.63 26.56
CA LYS A 114 -11.59 -2.69 27.42
C LYS A 114 -11.55 -2.22 28.86
#